data_AF-A0A5J5EXJ2-F1
#
_entry.id   AF-A0A5J5EXJ2-F1
#
_cell.length_a   1.000
_cell.length_b   1.000
_cell.length_c   1.000
_cell.angle_alpha   90.00
_cell.angle_beta   90.00
_cell.angle_gamma   90.00
#
_symmetry.space_group_name_H-M   'P 1'
#
loop_
_entity.id
_entity.type
_entity.pdbx_description
1 polymer ?
#
loop_
_entity_poly.entity_id
_entity_poly.type
_entity_poly.pdbx_seq_one_letter_code
_entity_poly.pdbx_strand_id
1 'polypeptide(L)'
;MRLNLLGQLLSHLSPRDSITSFTRHVIFAASSPTNVSTMPPRLRLPHFSAAPVRTFTSHQHPPAPAYTPLESTLLSTALQHVPAHGFTTTSLHLALRAHNYPTLTSSAFFPRGAFSLILFHLHQQRSTLKDRIVFPSSSASTSSSDKLRSLIKTRLQGNVETGVAERWGDALAVMSLAENIPESLRELARLADELVYLSGDTAVDTTWYAQRAGVAGVYAATELFMTTDKSSDYEATWEFLDRRVDDMEKLGSVTEGVGSYLAFTAAAAGNVLRSKNVKFF
;
A
#
# COMPACT_ATOMS: atom_id res chain seq x y z
N MET A 1 -24.48 -55.74 -12.47
CA MET A 1 -25.73 -56.53 -12.51
C MET A 1 -25.75 -57.40 -11.25
N ARG A 2 -26.75 -57.25 -10.37
CA ARG A 2 -26.97 -58.05 -9.13
C ARG A 2 -25.86 -57.93 -8.05
N LEU A 3 -26.15 -58.03 -6.74
CA LEU A 3 -27.39 -57.71 -6.01
C LEU A 3 -27.03 -57.36 -4.54
N ASN A 4 -27.94 -56.66 -3.85
CA ASN A 4 -28.02 -56.61 -2.38
C ASN A 4 -28.12 -58.01 -1.76
N LEU A 5 -27.78 -58.17 -0.48
CA LEU A 5 -28.73 -58.69 0.54
C LEU A 5 -28.20 -58.52 1.99
N LEU A 6 -29.10 -58.08 2.89
CA LEU A 6 -29.34 -58.45 4.30
C LEU A 6 -28.18 -58.83 5.28
N GLY A 7 -28.32 -58.59 6.59
CA GLY A 7 -29.44 -57.94 7.27
C GLY A 7 -29.37 -57.90 8.81
N GLN A 8 -30.14 -56.94 9.33
CA GLN A 8 -30.62 -56.67 10.69
C GLN A 8 -30.68 -57.81 11.72
N LEU A 9 -30.45 -57.45 13.00
CA LEU A 9 -31.34 -57.53 14.18
C LEU A 9 -30.52 -56.89 15.36
N LEU A 10 -31.00 -55.97 16.23
CA LEU A 10 -32.14 -56.01 17.18
C LEU A 10 -32.03 -57.19 18.18
N SER A 11 -32.24 -57.04 19.50
CA SER A 11 -32.52 -55.87 20.35
C SER A 11 -32.29 -56.27 21.83
N HIS A 12 -32.36 -55.35 22.80
CA HIS A 12 -32.88 -55.53 24.18
C HIS A 12 -32.68 -54.20 24.97
N LEU A 13 -33.77 -53.48 25.30
CA LEU A 13 -34.50 -53.47 26.58
C LEU A 13 -33.94 -52.50 27.65
N SER A 14 -34.70 -51.41 27.86
CA SER A 14 -34.86 -50.76 29.18
C SER A 14 -35.90 -51.56 29.98
N PRO A 15 -35.93 -51.52 31.33
CA PRO A 15 -36.84 -50.55 31.98
C PRO A 15 -36.48 -50.03 33.39
N ARG A 16 -36.97 -48.80 33.68
CA ARG A 16 -37.67 -48.36 34.92
C ARG A 16 -36.96 -48.00 36.25
N ASP A 17 -37.73 -47.16 36.96
CA ASP A 17 -37.88 -46.95 38.43
C ASP A 17 -36.81 -46.17 39.24
N SER A 18 -37.15 -45.45 40.34
CA SER A 18 -38.37 -44.68 40.73
C SER A 18 -38.17 -44.03 42.12
N ILE A 19 -38.70 -42.80 42.38
CA ILE A 19 -38.98 -42.21 43.74
C ILE A 19 -37.69 -41.93 44.59
N THR A 20 -37.58 -41.13 45.67
CA THR A 20 -38.38 -40.14 46.48
C THR A 20 -37.65 -38.76 46.43
N SER A 21 -38.15 -37.55 46.76
CA SER A 21 -38.97 -36.95 47.85
C SER A 21 -38.36 -36.89 49.26
N PHE A 22 -37.92 -35.70 49.70
CA PHE A 22 -38.25 -35.18 51.05
C PHE A 22 -38.20 -33.63 51.12
N THR A 23 -38.83 -33.05 52.14
CA THR A 23 -39.25 -31.63 52.16
C THR A 23 -39.06 -30.98 53.53
N ARG A 24 -38.57 -29.72 53.60
CA ARG A 24 -39.14 -28.74 54.55
C ARG A 24 -38.83 -27.27 54.26
N HIS A 25 -39.81 -26.42 54.61
CA HIS A 25 -39.81 -24.96 54.50
C HIS A 25 -38.99 -24.25 55.58
N VAL A 26 -38.62 -23.00 55.30
CA VAL A 26 -39.01 -21.85 56.17
C VAL A 26 -39.62 -20.77 55.27
N ILE A 27 -40.54 -19.96 55.81
CA ILE A 27 -41.29 -18.91 55.11
C ILE A 27 -40.96 -17.55 55.74
N PHE A 28 -40.67 -16.51 54.94
CA PHE A 28 -41.11 -15.15 55.30
C PHE A 28 -41.33 -14.20 54.10
N ALA A 29 -42.25 -13.26 54.33
CA ALA A 29 -42.94 -12.36 53.41
C ALA A 29 -42.09 -11.38 52.56
N ALA A 30 -42.64 -10.92 51.42
CA ALA A 30 -43.29 -9.59 51.28
C ALA A 30 -43.28 -9.01 49.83
N SER A 31 -44.29 -8.18 49.55
CA SER A 31 -44.37 -7.15 48.48
C SER A 31 -44.10 -7.52 47.01
N SER A 32 -45.20 -7.50 46.22
CA SER A 32 -45.19 -7.33 44.76
C SER A 32 -45.23 -5.81 44.38
N PRO A 33 -45.44 -5.39 43.11
CA PRO A 33 -44.34 -4.89 42.29
C PRO A 33 -44.47 -3.42 41.87
N THR A 34 -43.36 -2.79 41.47
CA THR A 34 -43.35 -1.52 40.73
C THR A 34 -42.55 -1.65 39.43
N ASN A 35 -43.23 -1.46 38.30
CA ASN A 35 -42.64 -1.44 36.97
C ASN A 35 -42.08 -0.04 36.68
N VAL A 36 -40.76 0.10 36.59
CA VAL A 36 -40.10 1.35 36.19
C VAL A 36 -39.36 1.15 34.88
N SER A 37 -40.07 1.38 33.77
CA SER A 37 -39.46 1.49 32.45
C SER A 37 -38.62 2.78 32.41
N THR A 38 -37.30 2.63 32.36
CA THR A 38 -36.35 3.73 32.13
C THR A 38 -35.35 3.31 31.06
N MET A 39 -35.03 4.23 30.15
CA MET A 39 -34.33 3.90 28.89
C MET A 39 -32.87 3.46 29.11
N PRO A 40 -32.32 2.61 28.20
CA PRO A 40 -30.89 2.35 28.16
C PRO A 40 -30.10 3.65 27.88
N PRO A 41 -28.87 3.78 28.40
CA PRO A 41 -28.07 4.98 28.18
C PRO A 41 -27.72 5.16 26.70
N ARG A 42 -27.92 6.38 26.17
CA ARG A 42 -27.46 6.72 24.82
C ARG A 42 -25.93 6.65 24.76
N LEU A 43 -25.41 5.69 23.98
CA LEU A 43 -24.00 5.63 23.63
C LEU A 43 -23.58 6.95 22.95
N ARG A 44 -22.81 7.78 23.65
CA ARG A 44 -22.10 8.90 23.04
C ARG A 44 -20.97 8.33 22.20
N LEU A 45 -21.12 8.37 20.87
CA LEU A 45 -20.03 8.12 19.94
C LEU A 45 -18.86 9.08 20.26
N PRO A 46 -17.60 8.62 20.22
CA PRO A 46 -16.47 9.51 20.42
C PRO A 46 -16.46 10.58 19.32
N HIS A 47 -16.27 11.84 19.71
CA HIS A 47 -15.93 12.88 18.76
C HIS A 47 -14.52 12.62 18.24
N PHE A 48 -14.42 12.00 17.05
CA PHE A 48 -13.22 12.05 16.26
C PHE A 48 -12.94 13.50 15.89
N SER A 49 -12.06 14.16 16.65
CA SER A 49 -11.54 15.48 16.33
C SER A 49 -10.62 15.35 15.13
N ALA A 50 -11.22 15.33 13.93
CA ALA A 50 -10.50 15.38 12.67
C ALA A 50 -9.85 16.77 12.56
N ALA A 51 -8.58 16.86 12.96
CA ALA A 51 -7.79 18.06 12.79
C ALA A 51 -7.79 18.45 11.29
N PRO A 52 -8.14 19.70 10.93
CA PRO A 52 -8.25 20.09 9.53
C PRO A 52 -6.87 20.04 8.88
N VAL A 53 -6.72 19.15 7.89
CA VAL A 53 -5.47 19.00 7.12
C VAL A 53 -5.26 20.27 6.29
N ARG A 54 -4.42 21.17 6.77
CA ARG A 54 -4.10 22.45 6.11
C ARG A 54 -3.17 22.22 4.91
N THR A 55 -3.73 21.85 3.76
CA THR A 55 -3.00 21.69 2.49
C THR A 55 -2.68 23.02 1.83
N PHE A 56 -1.89 23.87 2.50
CA PHE A 56 -1.26 25.04 1.89
C PHE A 56 0.12 25.31 2.50
N THR A 57 1.13 24.61 1.99
CA THR A 57 2.55 24.82 2.31
C THR A 57 3.15 25.79 1.30
N SER A 58 3.50 27.00 1.73
CA SER A 58 4.30 27.93 0.93
C SER A 58 5.71 27.38 0.74
N HIS A 59 6.31 27.56 -0.45
CA HIS A 59 7.70 27.21 -0.73
C HIS A 59 8.71 27.86 0.24
N GLN A 60 8.32 28.93 0.95
CA GLN A 60 9.14 29.63 1.94
C GLN A 60 9.15 28.96 3.33
N HIS A 61 8.37 27.90 3.54
CA HIS A 61 8.39 27.13 4.79
C HIS A 61 8.59 25.64 4.48
N PRO A 62 9.79 25.06 4.72
CA PRO A 62 10.00 23.64 4.52
C PRO A 62 9.07 22.83 5.44
N PRO A 63 8.55 21.68 4.99
CA PRO A 63 7.75 20.82 5.85
C PRO A 63 8.57 20.35 7.06
N ALA A 64 7.91 20.15 8.20
CA ALA A 64 8.53 19.56 9.37
C ALA A 64 9.14 18.19 9.02
N PRO A 65 10.32 17.82 9.59
CA PRO A 65 10.96 16.55 9.29
C PRO A 65 10.06 15.39 9.68
N ALA A 66 9.98 14.37 8.81
CA ALA A 66 9.08 13.23 8.98
C ALA A 66 9.44 12.31 10.17
N TYR A 67 10.65 12.45 10.70
CA TYR A 67 11.20 11.71 11.83
C TYR A 67 12.01 12.65 12.72
N THR A 68 12.04 12.42 14.02
CA THR A 68 12.98 13.11 14.92
C THR A 68 14.43 12.69 14.63
N PRO A 69 15.44 13.47 15.07
CA PRO A 69 16.84 13.07 14.95
C PRO A 69 17.13 11.72 15.62
N LEU A 70 16.52 11.45 16.78
CA LEU A 70 16.69 10.19 17.51
C LEU A 70 16.09 8.99 16.74
N GLU A 71 14.85 9.10 16.27
CA GLU A 71 14.24 8.05 15.45
C GLU A 71 15.05 7.80 14.18
N SER A 72 15.55 8.86 13.54
CA SER A 72 16.39 8.76 12.34
C SER A 72 17.70 8.02 12.62
N THR A 73 18.35 8.27 13.77
CA THR A 73 19.56 7.54 14.21
C THR A 73 19.26 6.07 14.52
N LEU A 74 18.14 5.78 15.19
CA LEU A 74 17.72 4.41 15.49
C LEU A 74 17.35 3.62 14.23
N LEU A 75 16.58 4.22 13.31
CA LEU A 75 16.12 3.57 12.08
C LEU A 75 17.24 3.36 11.08
N SER A 76 18.16 4.31 10.91
CA SER A 76 19.37 4.11 10.09
C SER A 76 20.28 3.01 10.65
N THR A 77 20.41 2.91 11.97
CA THR A 77 21.09 1.78 12.63
C THR A 77 20.35 0.46 12.40
N ALA A 78 19.02 0.46 12.37
CA ALA A 78 18.22 -0.74 12.09
C ALA A 78 18.36 -1.21 10.63
N LEU A 79 18.50 -0.29 9.66
CA LEU A 79 18.75 -0.65 8.26
C LEU A 79 20.05 -1.44 8.07
N GLN A 80 21.11 -1.12 8.83
CA GLN A 80 22.37 -1.87 8.80
C GLN A 80 22.22 -3.35 9.19
N HIS A 81 21.15 -3.70 9.92
CA HIS A 81 20.84 -5.07 10.36
C HIS A 81 19.87 -5.81 9.41
N VAL A 82 19.27 -5.11 8.43
CA VAL A 82 18.30 -5.70 7.48
C VAL A 82 18.88 -6.82 6.61
N PRO A 83 20.11 -6.76 6.07
CA PRO A 83 20.63 -7.86 5.24
C PRO A 83 20.60 -9.22 5.97
N ALA A 84 20.97 -9.21 7.25
CA ALA A 84 21.02 -10.39 8.11
C ALA A 84 19.67 -10.81 8.71
N HIS A 85 18.80 -9.85 9.07
CA HIS A 85 17.59 -10.11 9.86
C HIS A 85 16.27 -9.68 9.19
N GLY A 86 16.32 -9.19 7.96
CA GLY A 86 15.19 -8.70 7.18
C GLY A 86 14.54 -7.43 7.75
N PHE A 87 13.43 -7.04 7.15
CA PHE A 87 12.54 -5.99 7.67
C PHE A 87 11.68 -6.56 8.81
N THR A 88 12.31 -6.77 9.98
CA THR A 88 11.67 -7.40 11.14
C THR A 88 11.88 -6.58 12.42
N THR A 89 11.06 -6.85 13.45
CA THR A 89 11.23 -6.26 14.79
C THR A 89 12.58 -6.59 15.41
N THR A 90 13.24 -7.68 15.00
CA THR A 90 14.61 -8.02 15.42
C THR A 90 15.61 -6.93 15.04
N SER A 91 15.55 -6.41 13.81
CA SER A 91 16.42 -5.33 13.32
C SER A 91 16.23 -4.03 14.12
N LEU A 92 14.99 -3.71 14.50
CA LEU A 92 14.67 -2.58 15.39
C LEU A 92 15.19 -2.81 16.82
N HIS A 93 15.02 -4.01 17.37
CA HIS A 93 15.53 -4.37 18.70
C HIS A 93 17.06 -4.34 18.79
N LEU A 94 17.77 -4.71 17.72
CA LEU A 94 19.22 -4.63 17.64
C LEU A 94 19.71 -3.18 17.62
N ALA A 95 19.04 -2.30 16.85
CA ALA A 95 19.34 -0.86 16.88
C ALA A 95 19.08 -0.23 18.25
N LEU A 96 17.96 -0.54 18.91
CA LEU A 96 17.69 -0.06 20.28
C LEU A 96 18.80 -0.50 21.25
N ARG A 97 19.24 -1.76 21.18
CA ARG A 97 20.35 -2.27 22.01
C ARG A 97 21.69 -1.57 21.70
N ALA A 98 22.01 -1.32 20.44
CA ALA A 98 23.22 -0.59 20.04
C ALA A 98 23.27 0.83 20.61
N HIS A 99 22.10 1.48 20.76
CA HIS A 99 21.94 2.80 21.38
C HIS A 99 21.55 2.76 22.87
N ASN A 100 21.72 1.60 23.54
CA ASN A 100 21.43 1.38 24.97
C ASN A 100 19.97 1.60 25.42
N TYR A 101 19.00 1.59 24.50
CA TYR A 101 17.57 1.65 24.82
C TYR A 101 16.99 0.26 25.11
N PRO A 102 16.11 0.10 26.12
CA PRO A 102 15.42 -1.17 26.38
C PRO A 102 14.51 -1.55 25.20
N THR A 103 14.56 -2.79 24.73
CA THR A 103 13.76 -3.23 23.56
C THR A 103 12.25 -3.08 23.76
N LEU A 104 11.77 -3.02 25.02
CA LEU A 104 10.37 -2.77 25.36
C LEU A 104 9.85 -1.39 24.90
N THR A 105 10.73 -0.43 24.61
CA THR A 105 10.32 0.89 24.06
C THR A 105 10.05 0.86 22.55
N SER A 106 10.28 -0.27 21.87
CA SER A 106 10.14 -0.36 20.41
C SER A 106 8.75 -0.01 19.89
N SER A 107 7.68 -0.24 20.67
CA SER A 107 6.32 0.14 20.29
C SER A 107 6.03 1.64 20.47
N ALA A 108 6.77 2.32 21.36
CA ALA A 108 6.65 3.76 21.57
C ALA A 108 7.36 4.57 20.49
N PHE A 109 8.54 4.12 20.04
CA PHE A 109 9.24 4.71 18.90
C PHE A 109 8.66 4.28 17.54
N PHE A 110 8.26 3.01 17.41
CA PHE A 110 7.88 2.42 16.13
C PHE A 110 6.48 1.77 16.22
N PRO A 111 5.39 2.57 16.27
CA PRO A 111 4.03 2.06 16.47
C PRO A 111 3.53 1.14 15.35
N ARG A 112 4.13 1.21 14.15
CA ARG A 112 3.88 0.30 13.01
C ARG A 112 4.93 -0.82 12.89
N GLY A 113 5.73 -1.03 13.93
CA GLY A 113 6.78 -2.05 13.98
C GLY A 113 7.71 -1.99 12.76
N ALA A 114 7.95 -3.15 12.15
CA ALA A 114 8.79 -3.30 10.96
C ALA A 114 8.37 -2.43 9.75
N PHE A 115 7.08 -2.10 9.59
CA PHE A 115 6.65 -1.22 8.50
C PHE A 115 7.17 0.22 8.67
N SER A 116 7.43 0.65 9.90
CA SER A 116 8.11 1.94 10.17
C SER A 116 9.53 1.98 9.57
N LEU A 117 10.23 0.83 9.54
CA LEU A 117 11.57 0.72 8.94
C LEU A 117 11.53 0.75 7.40
N ILE A 118 10.50 0.13 6.81
CA ILE A 118 10.27 0.18 5.36
C ILE A 118 9.94 1.61 4.92
N LEU A 119 9.02 2.29 5.62
CA LEU A 119 8.67 3.69 5.35
C LEU A 119 9.86 4.65 5.52
N PHE A 120 10.75 4.39 6.50
CA PHE A 120 11.97 5.16 6.66
C PHE A 120 12.92 4.99 5.47
N HIS A 121 13.14 3.75 5.01
CA HIS A 121 13.94 3.47 3.81
C HIS A 121 13.34 4.13 2.56
N LEU A 122 12.04 3.99 2.31
CA LEU A 122 11.35 4.64 1.19
C LEU A 122 11.54 6.16 1.21
N HIS A 123 11.33 6.78 2.39
CA HIS A 123 11.50 8.22 2.57
C HIS A 123 12.95 8.67 2.32
N GLN A 124 13.94 7.95 2.85
CA GLN A 124 15.36 8.28 2.72
C GLN A 124 15.90 8.10 1.30
N GLN A 125 15.49 7.03 0.60
CA GLN A 125 15.88 6.80 -0.80
C GLN A 125 15.22 7.79 -1.76
N ARG A 126 14.01 8.24 -1.44
CA ARG A 126 13.33 9.30 -2.19
C ARG A 126 13.97 10.67 -1.93
N SER A 127 14.13 11.08 -0.67
CA SER A 127 14.64 12.42 -0.31
C SER A 127 16.09 12.69 -0.76
N THR A 128 16.89 11.65 -0.94
CA THR A 128 18.27 11.73 -1.49
C THR A 128 18.33 11.67 -3.02
N LEU A 129 17.24 11.35 -3.72
CA LEU A 129 17.24 11.16 -5.18
C LEU A 129 17.68 12.43 -5.94
N LYS A 130 17.17 13.59 -5.51
CA LYS A 130 17.55 14.92 -6.01
C LYS A 130 19.03 15.29 -5.83
N ASP A 131 19.71 14.68 -4.85
CA ASP A 131 21.12 14.94 -4.55
C ASP A 131 22.04 13.91 -5.23
N ARG A 132 21.50 12.74 -5.57
CA ARG A 132 22.17 11.67 -6.33
C ARG A 132 22.29 11.98 -7.83
N ILE A 133 21.31 12.65 -8.43
CA ILE A 133 21.33 13.05 -9.85
C ILE A 133 21.11 14.55 -9.99
N VAL A 134 22.11 15.24 -10.51
CA VAL A 134 21.99 16.63 -11.00
C VAL A 134 22.13 16.62 -12.52
N PHE A 135 21.00 16.73 -13.23
CA PHE A 135 21.04 16.94 -14.68
C PHE A 135 21.57 18.36 -14.99
N PRO A 136 22.68 18.51 -15.72
CA PRO A 136 23.23 19.83 -16.02
C PRO A 136 22.27 20.59 -16.93
N SER A 137 22.00 21.86 -16.66
CA SER A 137 21.00 22.66 -17.39
C SER A 137 21.29 22.83 -18.89
N SER A 138 22.52 22.53 -19.33
CA SER A 138 22.90 22.48 -20.75
C SER A 138 22.51 21.17 -21.47
N SER A 139 21.93 20.18 -20.78
CA SER A 139 21.50 18.88 -21.34
C SER A 139 20.18 18.97 -22.13
N ALA A 140 20.05 20.01 -22.97
CA ALA A 140 18.88 20.22 -23.84
C ALA A 140 18.68 19.10 -24.89
N SER A 141 19.68 18.22 -25.07
CA SER A 141 19.64 17.04 -25.94
C SER A 141 19.14 15.75 -25.26
N THR A 142 18.98 15.73 -23.93
CA THR A 142 18.53 14.53 -23.20
C THR A 142 17.02 14.57 -22.98
N SER A 143 16.30 13.56 -23.48
CA SER A 143 14.83 13.53 -23.38
C SER A 143 14.36 13.42 -21.93
N SER A 144 13.14 13.88 -21.65
CA SER A 144 12.49 13.71 -20.34
C SER A 144 12.38 12.23 -19.94
N SER A 145 12.23 11.34 -20.93
CA SER A 145 12.21 9.89 -20.73
C SER A 145 13.56 9.31 -20.35
N ASP A 146 14.68 9.77 -20.93
CA ASP A 146 16.02 9.27 -20.57
C ASP A 146 16.42 9.73 -19.17
N LYS A 147 15.97 10.94 -18.77
CA LYS A 147 16.06 11.42 -17.40
C LYS A 147 15.23 10.54 -16.46
N LEU A 148 14.01 10.16 -16.86
CA LEU A 148 13.15 9.26 -16.08
C LEU A 148 13.72 7.84 -15.95
N ARG A 149 14.22 7.23 -17.04
CA ARG A 149 14.96 5.94 -17.04
C ARG A 149 16.11 6.01 -16.04
N SER A 150 16.91 7.08 -16.09
CA SER A 150 18.04 7.33 -15.18
C SER A 150 17.60 7.48 -13.71
N LEU A 151 16.57 8.28 -13.44
CA LEU A 151 16.03 8.51 -12.09
C LEU A 151 15.47 7.23 -11.45
N ILE A 152 14.68 6.45 -12.20
CA ILE A 152 14.12 5.18 -11.71
C ILE A 152 15.26 4.18 -11.46
N LYS A 153 16.23 4.07 -12.38
CA LYS A 153 17.40 3.21 -12.21
C LYS A 153 18.20 3.56 -10.95
N THR A 154 18.54 4.83 -10.73
CA THR A 154 19.27 5.26 -9.53
C THR A 154 18.47 5.08 -8.24
N ARG A 155 17.14 5.31 -8.25
CA ARG A 155 16.29 5.00 -7.10
C ARG A 155 16.32 3.50 -6.76
N LEU A 156 16.27 2.62 -7.75
CA LEU A 156 16.33 1.16 -7.56
C LEU A 156 17.73 0.69 -7.14
N GLN A 157 18.79 1.24 -7.72
CA GLN A 157 20.18 0.99 -7.29
C GLN A 157 20.40 1.34 -5.82
N GLY A 158 19.71 2.36 -5.29
CA GLY A 158 19.71 2.68 -3.86
C GLY A 158 19.27 1.53 -2.93
N ASN A 159 18.47 0.55 -3.41
CA ASN A 159 18.14 -0.67 -2.65
C ASN A 159 19.31 -1.68 -2.63
N VAL A 160 20.16 -1.67 -3.67
CA VAL A 160 21.36 -2.53 -3.79
C VAL A 160 22.50 -1.97 -2.95
N GLU A 161 22.76 -0.66 -3.04
CA GLU A 161 23.79 0.05 -2.27
C GLU A 161 23.61 -0.11 -0.74
N THR A 162 22.36 -0.16 -0.27
CA THR A 162 22.06 -0.40 1.16
C THR A 162 22.00 -1.88 1.55
N GLY A 163 22.26 -2.81 0.61
CA GLY A 163 22.23 -4.24 0.85
C GLY A 163 20.83 -4.83 1.13
N VAL A 164 19.75 -4.08 0.89
CA VAL A 164 18.38 -4.54 1.23
C VAL A 164 17.68 -5.26 0.08
N ALA A 165 18.26 -5.27 -1.13
CA ALA A 165 17.65 -5.84 -2.33
C ALA A 165 17.20 -7.31 -2.16
N GLU A 166 18.03 -8.18 -1.56
CA GLU A 166 17.67 -9.58 -1.27
C GLU A 166 16.47 -9.73 -0.32
N ARG A 167 16.24 -8.73 0.54
CA ARG A 167 15.14 -8.67 1.52
C ARG A 167 13.99 -7.78 1.05
N TRP A 168 14.04 -7.28 -0.17
CA TRP A 168 13.03 -6.35 -0.67
C TRP A 168 11.70 -7.05 -0.96
N GLY A 169 11.72 -8.33 -1.36
CA GLY A 169 10.50 -9.15 -1.46
C GLY A 169 9.74 -9.26 -0.14
N ASP A 170 10.45 -9.41 0.99
CA ASP A 170 9.86 -9.41 2.33
C ASP A 170 9.21 -8.04 2.65
N ALA A 171 9.84 -6.93 2.22
CA ALA A 171 9.28 -5.59 2.38
C ALA A 171 8.01 -5.38 1.52
N LEU A 172 8.04 -5.78 0.24
CA LEU A 172 6.86 -5.74 -0.65
C LEU A 172 5.68 -6.53 -0.04
N ALA A 173 5.93 -7.69 0.56
CA ALA A 173 4.92 -8.49 1.25
C ALA A 173 4.32 -7.76 2.47
N VAL A 174 5.14 -7.10 3.30
CA VAL A 174 4.65 -6.29 4.43
C VAL A 174 3.87 -5.06 3.96
N MET A 175 4.28 -4.40 2.88
CA MET A 175 3.53 -3.28 2.27
C MET A 175 2.18 -3.70 1.69
N SER A 176 2.07 -4.95 1.23
CA SER A 176 0.86 -5.54 0.64
C SER A 176 -0.20 -5.95 1.69
N LEU A 177 0.10 -5.81 2.99
CA LEU A 177 -0.90 -5.96 4.05
C LEU A 177 -1.93 -4.82 3.99
N ALA A 178 -3.22 -5.13 4.13
CA ALA A 178 -4.32 -4.17 3.93
C ALA A 178 -4.21 -2.88 4.77
N GLU A 179 -3.62 -2.97 5.97
CA GLU A 179 -3.37 -1.84 6.87
C GLU A 179 -2.23 -0.91 6.37
N ASN A 180 -1.29 -1.45 5.60
CA ASN A 180 -0.08 -0.78 5.13
C ASN A 180 -0.21 -0.24 3.70
N ILE A 181 -1.09 -0.83 2.87
CA ILE A 181 -1.36 -0.38 1.49
C ILE A 181 -1.61 1.14 1.38
N PRO A 182 -2.44 1.79 2.21
CA PRO A 182 -2.77 3.21 2.03
C PRO A 182 -1.61 4.18 2.26
N GLU A 183 -0.60 3.79 3.06
CA GLU A 183 0.62 4.58 3.27
C GLU A 183 1.70 4.21 2.24
N SER A 184 1.80 2.93 1.87
CA SER A 184 2.73 2.46 0.84
C SER A 184 2.42 3.11 -0.53
N LEU A 185 1.14 3.16 -0.91
CA LEU A 185 0.69 3.89 -2.10
C LEU A 185 0.91 5.41 -1.99
N ARG A 186 0.95 5.97 -0.79
CA ARG A 186 1.20 7.40 -0.58
C ARG A 186 2.67 7.75 -0.78
N GLU A 187 3.61 6.93 -0.33
CA GLU A 187 5.03 7.10 -0.66
C GLU A 187 5.32 6.80 -2.13
N LEU A 188 4.64 5.82 -2.76
CA LEU A 188 4.73 5.59 -4.21
C LEU A 188 4.22 6.80 -5.02
N ALA A 189 3.10 7.41 -4.61
CA ALA A 189 2.58 8.63 -5.25
C ALA A 189 3.51 9.83 -5.07
N ARG A 190 4.12 9.99 -3.89
CA ARG A 190 5.16 10.99 -3.62
C ARG A 190 6.40 10.76 -4.49
N LEU A 191 6.82 9.51 -4.66
CA LEU A 191 7.94 9.15 -5.52
C LEU A 191 7.63 9.45 -6.99
N ALA A 192 6.44 9.11 -7.49
CA ALA A 192 6.04 9.41 -8.87
C ALA A 192 5.96 10.92 -9.15
N ASP A 193 5.47 11.72 -8.19
CA ASP A 193 5.47 13.18 -8.28
C ASP A 193 6.89 13.76 -8.34
N GLU A 194 7.79 13.27 -7.47
CA GLU A 194 9.20 13.69 -7.40
C GLU A 194 10.00 13.24 -8.64
N LEU A 195 9.71 12.05 -9.20
CA LEU A 195 10.27 11.56 -10.47
C LEU A 195 9.86 12.43 -11.67
N VAL A 196 8.58 12.82 -11.75
CA VAL A 196 8.06 13.71 -12.82
C VAL A 196 8.62 15.13 -12.67
N TYR A 197 8.79 15.61 -11.44
CA TYR A 197 9.42 16.91 -11.18
C TYR A 197 10.91 16.91 -11.57
N LEU A 198 11.67 15.87 -11.20
CA LEU A 198 13.11 15.78 -11.47
C LEU A 198 13.45 15.43 -12.93
N SER A 199 12.54 14.81 -13.70
CA SER A 199 12.73 14.65 -15.15
C SER A 199 12.58 15.97 -15.91
N GLY A 200 11.94 16.97 -15.29
CA GLY A 200 11.74 18.31 -15.85
C GLY A 200 10.64 18.37 -16.91
N ASP A 201 9.67 17.46 -16.88
CA ASP A 201 8.56 17.47 -17.84
C ASP A 201 7.52 18.56 -17.51
N THR A 202 7.03 19.23 -18.54
CA THR A 202 6.16 20.41 -18.44
C THR A 202 4.76 20.13 -18.98
N ALA A 203 4.17 19.00 -18.59
CA ALA A 203 2.78 18.65 -18.89
C ALA A 203 1.79 19.51 -18.07
N VAL A 204 1.05 20.39 -18.74
CA VAL A 204 0.18 21.40 -18.10
C VAL A 204 -1.29 20.94 -17.95
N ASP A 205 -1.72 19.95 -18.74
CA ASP A 205 -3.13 19.58 -18.92
C ASP A 205 -3.54 18.26 -18.24
N THR A 206 -4.66 17.67 -18.68
CA THR A 206 -5.30 16.45 -18.10
C THR A 206 -4.38 15.22 -18.01
N THR A 207 -3.26 15.22 -18.72
CA THR A 207 -2.17 14.24 -18.61
C THR A 207 -1.52 14.20 -17.23
N TRP A 208 -1.60 15.27 -16.42
CA TRP A 208 -0.92 15.41 -15.11
C TRP A 208 -1.14 14.23 -14.14
N TYR A 209 -2.37 13.70 -14.07
CA TYR A 209 -2.70 12.52 -13.26
C TYR A 209 -2.31 11.21 -13.94
N ALA A 210 -2.56 11.10 -15.25
CA ALA A 210 -2.26 9.91 -16.04
C ALA A 210 -0.76 9.61 -16.08
N GLN A 211 0.07 10.65 -16.19
CA GLN A 211 1.53 10.57 -16.13
C GLN A 211 2.01 10.04 -14.78
N ARG A 212 1.50 10.57 -13.66
CA ARG A 212 1.86 10.09 -12.31
C ARG A 212 1.45 8.63 -12.10
N ALA A 213 0.26 8.25 -12.58
CA ALA A 213 -0.18 6.85 -12.55
C ALA A 213 0.71 5.94 -13.42
N GLY A 214 1.10 6.41 -14.61
CA GLY A 214 2.04 5.72 -15.51
C GLY A 214 3.41 5.53 -14.85
N VAL A 215 4.04 6.60 -14.36
CA VAL A 215 5.35 6.56 -13.69
C VAL A 215 5.31 5.68 -12.43
N ALA A 216 4.25 5.76 -11.62
CA ALA A 216 4.06 4.88 -10.48
C ALA A 216 3.95 3.39 -10.90
N GLY A 217 3.22 3.11 -11.99
CA GLY A 217 3.08 1.77 -12.55
C GLY A 217 4.38 1.21 -13.13
N VAL A 218 5.13 2.02 -13.89
CA VAL A 218 6.46 1.67 -14.43
C VAL A 218 7.44 1.40 -13.28
N TYR A 219 7.47 2.26 -12.26
CA TYR A 219 8.31 2.06 -11.08
C TYR A 219 7.94 0.75 -10.36
N ALA A 220 6.67 0.57 -9.98
CA ALA A 220 6.24 -0.59 -9.20
C ALA A 220 6.41 -1.93 -9.97
N ALA A 221 6.17 -1.94 -11.27
CA ALA A 221 6.41 -3.12 -12.11
C ALA A 221 7.90 -3.47 -12.20
N THR A 222 8.77 -2.46 -12.33
CA THR A 222 10.23 -2.65 -12.39
C THR A 222 10.80 -3.07 -11.02
N GLU A 223 10.31 -2.45 -9.93
CA GLU A 223 10.69 -2.80 -8.55
C GLU A 223 10.30 -4.25 -8.21
N LEU A 224 9.11 -4.69 -8.63
CA LEU A 224 8.69 -6.09 -8.46
C LEU A 224 9.56 -7.04 -9.30
N PHE A 225 9.80 -6.72 -10.59
CA PHE A 225 10.64 -7.53 -11.48
C PHE A 225 12.06 -7.73 -10.89
N MET A 226 12.65 -6.65 -10.36
CA MET A 226 13.97 -6.65 -9.72
C MET A 226 14.10 -7.65 -8.56
N THR A 227 13.02 -7.96 -7.84
CA THR A 227 13.05 -8.98 -6.76
C THR A 227 13.17 -10.42 -7.26
N THR A 228 12.95 -10.66 -8.55
CA THR A 228 13.04 -11.99 -9.20
C THR A 228 14.22 -12.12 -10.17
N ASP A 229 14.85 -11.00 -10.52
CA ASP A 229 16.00 -10.95 -11.42
C ASP A 229 17.25 -11.62 -10.80
N LYS A 230 18.04 -12.28 -11.66
CA LYS A 230 19.29 -12.97 -11.33
C LYS A 230 20.38 -12.73 -12.38
N SER A 231 20.16 -11.77 -13.28
CA SER A 231 21.17 -11.30 -14.23
C SER A 231 22.28 -10.51 -13.52
N SER A 232 23.46 -10.44 -14.15
CA SER A 232 24.56 -9.60 -13.71
C SER A 232 24.12 -8.14 -13.63
N ASP A 233 24.40 -7.48 -12.50
CA ASP A 233 24.10 -6.07 -12.22
C ASP A 233 22.67 -5.61 -12.56
N TYR A 234 21.70 -6.54 -12.50
CA TYR A 234 20.29 -6.34 -12.84
C TYR A 234 20.04 -5.90 -14.30
N GLU A 235 20.87 -6.35 -15.25
CA GLU A 235 20.76 -6.06 -16.68
C GLU A 235 19.33 -6.27 -17.24
N ALA A 236 18.68 -7.40 -16.90
CA ALA A 236 17.32 -7.70 -17.35
C ALA A 236 16.27 -6.74 -16.75
N THR A 237 16.47 -6.26 -15.52
CA THR A 237 15.64 -5.20 -14.91
C THR A 237 15.78 -3.88 -15.66
N TRP A 238 16.97 -3.52 -16.14
CA TRP A 238 17.18 -2.30 -16.92
C TRP A 238 16.55 -2.42 -18.32
N GLU A 239 16.71 -3.55 -19.01
CA GLU A 239 16.02 -3.81 -20.28
C GLU A 239 14.48 -3.84 -20.10
N PHE A 240 13.97 -4.32 -18.96
CA PHE A 240 12.55 -4.22 -18.60
C PHE A 240 12.10 -2.76 -18.38
N LEU A 241 12.87 -1.97 -17.64
CA LEU A 241 12.60 -0.56 -17.38
C LEU A 241 12.49 0.25 -18.68
N ASP A 242 13.48 0.11 -19.56
CA ASP A 242 13.55 0.87 -20.81
C ASP A 242 12.31 0.61 -21.67
N ARG A 243 11.94 -0.67 -21.86
CA ARG A 243 10.70 -1.09 -22.55
C ARG A 243 9.43 -0.55 -21.89
N ARG A 244 9.39 -0.42 -20.56
CA ARG A 244 8.21 0.10 -19.85
C ARG A 244 8.07 1.63 -19.94
N VAL A 245 9.16 2.37 -20.01
CA VAL A 245 9.11 3.82 -20.31
C VAL A 245 8.66 4.03 -21.76
N ASP A 246 9.23 3.27 -22.68
CA ASP A 246 8.84 3.19 -24.09
C ASP A 246 7.33 2.94 -24.30
N ASP A 247 6.76 1.96 -23.59
CA ASP A 247 5.34 1.64 -23.68
C ASP A 247 4.47 2.77 -23.09
N MET A 248 4.94 3.46 -22.05
CA MET A 248 4.24 4.60 -21.44
C MET A 248 4.16 5.79 -22.42
N GLU A 249 5.25 6.09 -23.13
CA GLU A 249 5.27 7.13 -24.18
C GLU A 249 4.26 6.81 -25.30
N LYS A 250 4.25 5.57 -25.78
CA LYS A 250 3.34 5.08 -26.83
C LYS A 250 1.88 5.14 -26.37
N LEU A 251 1.58 4.74 -25.14
CA LEU A 251 0.23 4.81 -24.59
C LEU A 251 -0.27 6.24 -24.42
N GLY A 252 0.62 7.20 -24.11
CA GLY A 252 0.29 8.63 -24.09
C GLY A 252 -0.27 9.12 -25.42
N SER A 253 0.46 8.90 -26.53
CA SER A 253 0.05 9.35 -27.87
C SER A 253 -1.18 8.62 -28.43
N VAL A 254 -1.41 7.36 -28.04
CA VAL A 254 -2.59 6.58 -28.49
C VAL A 254 -3.93 7.17 -28.02
N THR A 255 -3.96 7.94 -26.91
CA THR A 255 -5.21 8.51 -26.38
C THR A 255 -5.91 9.49 -27.34
N GLU A 256 -5.17 10.27 -28.11
CA GLU A 256 -5.72 11.19 -29.13
C GLU A 256 -6.38 10.41 -30.29
N GLY A 257 -5.73 9.34 -30.74
CA GLY A 257 -6.23 8.46 -31.80
C GLY A 257 -7.53 7.75 -31.42
N VAL A 258 -7.61 7.21 -30.19
CA VAL A 258 -8.82 6.53 -29.70
C VAL A 258 -9.99 7.50 -29.55
N GLY A 259 -9.75 8.73 -29.07
CA GLY A 259 -10.76 9.78 -28.97
C GLY A 259 -11.39 10.11 -30.33
N SER A 260 -10.57 10.31 -31.36
CA SER A 260 -11.07 10.60 -32.72
C SER A 260 -11.83 9.41 -33.34
N TYR A 261 -11.37 8.18 -33.13
CA TYR A 261 -12.06 6.97 -33.64
C TYR A 261 -13.44 6.75 -32.99
N LEU A 262 -13.54 6.94 -31.67
CA LEU A 262 -14.81 6.84 -30.95
C LEU A 262 -15.78 7.97 -31.34
N ALA A 263 -15.28 9.20 -31.46
CA ALA A 263 -16.08 10.34 -31.93
C ALA A 263 -16.59 10.15 -33.36
N PHE A 264 -15.73 9.66 -34.28
CA PHE A 264 -16.12 9.33 -35.65
C PHE A 264 -17.18 8.23 -35.70
N THR A 265 -17.00 7.16 -34.91
CA THR A 265 -17.95 6.03 -34.83
C THR A 265 -19.30 6.48 -34.26
N ALA A 266 -19.30 7.31 -33.22
CA ALA A 266 -20.52 7.91 -32.65
C ALA A 266 -21.23 8.86 -33.63
N ALA A 267 -20.48 9.69 -34.37
CA ALA A 267 -21.02 10.57 -35.40
C ALA A 267 -21.60 9.78 -36.59
N ALA A 268 -20.92 8.72 -37.04
CA ALA A 268 -21.42 7.83 -38.07
C ALA A 268 -22.72 7.12 -37.64
N ALA A 269 -22.76 6.57 -36.42
CA ALA A 269 -23.97 5.98 -35.85
C ALA A 269 -25.11 7.00 -35.75
N GLY A 270 -24.84 8.21 -35.25
CA GLY A 270 -25.81 9.31 -35.17
C GLY A 270 -26.36 9.73 -36.54
N ASN A 271 -25.51 9.80 -37.56
CA ASN A 271 -25.93 10.11 -38.94
C ASN A 271 -26.73 8.97 -39.59
N VAL A 272 -26.42 7.71 -39.29
CA VAL A 272 -27.21 6.54 -39.75
C VAL A 272 -28.57 6.46 -39.03
N LEU A 273 -28.63 6.83 -37.76
CA LEU A 273 -29.89 6.96 -37.02
C LEU A 273 -30.73 8.15 -37.52
N ARG A 274 -30.10 9.26 -37.90
CA ARG A 274 -30.78 10.45 -38.43
C ARG A 274 -31.24 10.30 -39.89
N SER A 275 -30.56 9.49 -40.71
CA SER A 275 -30.98 9.21 -42.09
C SER A 275 -32.12 8.19 -42.18
N LYS A 276 -32.24 7.29 -41.18
CA LYS A 276 -33.42 6.44 -41.00
C LYS A 276 -34.48 7.20 -40.21
N ASN A 277 -35.43 7.80 -40.94
CA ASN A 277 -36.50 8.62 -40.38
C ASN A 277 -37.57 7.76 -39.66
N VAL A 278 -37.18 7.09 -38.57
CA VAL A 278 -38.03 6.19 -37.77
C VAL A 278 -39.05 7.01 -37.00
N LYS A 279 -40.26 7.11 -37.56
CA LYS A 279 -41.44 7.55 -36.83
C LYS A 279 -41.79 6.48 -35.80
N PHE A 280 -41.50 6.74 -34.53
CA PHE A 280 -42.21 6.08 -33.45
C PHE A 280 -43.66 6.55 -33.45
N PHE A 281 -44.59 5.60 -33.36
CA PHE A 281 -46.03 5.82 -33.20
C PHE A 281 -46.37 5.89 -31.70
#